data_AF-A0A2U8W6P4-F1
#
_entry.id   AF-A0A2U8W6P4-F1
#
_cell.length_a   1.000
_cell.length_b   1.000
_cell.length_c   1.000
_cell.angle_alpha   90.00
_cell.angle_beta   90.00
_cell.angle_gamma   90.00
#
_symmetry.space_group_name_H-M   'P 1'
#
loop_
_entity.id
_entity.type
_entity.pdbx_description
1 polymer ?
#
loop_
_entity_poly.entity_id
_entity_poly.type
_entity_poly.pdbx_seq_one_letter_code
_entity_poly.pdbx_strand_id
1 'polypeptide(L)'
;MRNLGLWSVNVGSKAELTADRGKPRLYNGLVVQGFDNVGLHGTNISGAVNDCFQLSGMDAGAFGSEMTWDGGGQIVQCGHFGVHLTGGTGGVKFMSGGVSLASFGVWFSTDLDRGAINRETYLGAEFSVDSNSNKGVFADANTLGFLFCEGCWSASNGSAGFDIRAQSPGSLARFVGAHSYNNGGDGLVSLAHTKVTGGSFIENGRTTSGNGINIAGGSAVIDGSPFLARNKASKGGGYGIAVHGGSVILGSYDASANASGPLYTGVPLGRSTMGSPQAPAFHATNDAASGWSVDASTAGTPIAQGATLAIAPGSGKILLSEDRTGATAEFLLGGGQVALVGQAGSTFVASDKPPPGKIGVFWNGTSYSVGNNSGARVTLGFAGVRVRASN
;
A
#
# COMPACT_ATOMS: atom_id res chain seq x y z
N MET A 1 -9.90 29.54 -13.12
CA MET A 1 -8.90 28.69 -13.79
C MET A 1 -7.90 29.62 -14.47
N ARG A 2 -6.71 29.86 -13.87
CA ARG A 2 -5.62 30.58 -14.54
C ARG A 2 -4.68 29.53 -15.12
N ASN A 3 -4.90 29.14 -16.37
CA ASN A 3 -3.99 28.24 -17.07
C ASN A 3 -2.71 29.02 -17.41
N LEU A 4 -1.64 28.78 -16.67
CA LEU A 4 -0.30 29.24 -17.05
C LEU A 4 0.21 28.30 -18.15
N GLY A 5 -0.02 28.67 -19.40
CA GLY A 5 0.49 27.94 -20.57
C GLY A 5 2.00 28.12 -20.74
N LEU A 6 2.81 27.56 -19.85
CA LEU A 6 4.27 27.50 -19.99
C LEU A 6 4.64 26.24 -20.75
N TRP A 7 4.89 26.36 -22.06
CA TRP A 7 5.18 25.21 -22.92
C TRP A 7 6.61 24.68 -22.78
N SER A 8 7.61 25.51 -22.44
CA SER A 8 8.97 25.08 -22.10
C SER A 8 9.76 26.23 -21.46
N VAL A 9 10.43 25.96 -20.34
CA VAL A 9 11.37 26.86 -19.65
C VAL A 9 12.77 26.22 -19.72
N ASN A 10 13.46 26.41 -20.84
CA ASN A 10 14.85 25.98 -20.96
C ASN A 10 15.78 27.10 -20.45
N VAL A 11 16.42 26.87 -19.31
CA VAL A 11 17.39 27.79 -18.69
C VAL A 11 18.83 27.25 -18.79
N GLY A 12 19.04 26.17 -19.57
CA GLY A 12 20.34 25.62 -19.98
C GLY A 12 20.48 24.09 -19.86
N SER A 13 21.69 23.55 -20.11
CA SER A 13 22.05 22.14 -19.91
C SER A 13 23.04 21.86 -18.76
N LYS A 14 23.20 20.58 -18.34
CA LYS A 14 24.16 20.15 -17.28
C LYS A 14 25.60 20.14 -17.75
N ALA A 15 25.87 19.83 -19.01
CA ALA A 15 27.22 19.90 -19.58
C ALA A 15 27.76 21.34 -19.58
N GLU A 16 26.87 22.31 -19.76
CA GLU A 16 27.19 23.73 -19.64
C GLU A 16 27.37 24.20 -18.18
N LEU A 17 26.84 23.48 -17.16
CA LEU A 17 27.14 23.77 -15.74
C LEU A 17 28.61 23.49 -15.41
N THR A 18 29.21 22.49 -16.05
CA THR A 18 30.60 22.08 -15.80
C THR A 18 31.59 22.71 -16.77
N ALA A 19 31.16 23.10 -17.98
CA ALA A 19 32.05 23.61 -19.04
C ALA A 19 32.10 25.14 -19.16
N ASP A 20 31.03 25.88 -18.85
CA ASP A 20 30.92 27.32 -19.19
C ASP A 20 30.89 28.22 -17.95
N ARG A 21 32.07 28.55 -17.42
CA ARG A 21 32.27 29.64 -16.43
C ARG A 21 32.03 31.00 -17.10
N GLY A 22 30.78 31.41 -17.32
CA GLY A 22 30.52 32.77 -17.81
C GLY A 22 29.15 33.09 -18.38
N LYS A 23 28.26 32.12 -18.61
CA LYS A 23 26.88 32.42 -19.05
C LYS A 23 25.97 32.70 -17.85
N PRO A 24 25.30 33.86 -17.77
CA PRO A 24 24.32 34.12 -16.73
C PRO A 24 23.15 33.13 -16.87
N ARG A 25 22.82 32.47 -15.77
CA ARG A 25 21.71 31.51 -15.68
C ARG A 25 20.74 31.92 -14.60
N LEU A 26 19.49 31.45 -14.72
CA LEU A 26 18.56 31.59 -13.62
C LEU A 26 19.04 30.73 -12.44
N TYR A 27 19.00 31.33 -11.26
CA TYR A 27 19.29 30.62 -10.01
C TYR A 27 18.26 29.50 -9.80
N ASN A 28 16.97 29.83 -9.94
CA ASN A 28 15.86 28.89 -9.96
C ASN A 28 15.11 28.94 -11.30
N GLY A 29 14.55 27.83 -11.76
CA GLY A 29 13.79 27.73 -13.02
C GLY A 29 12.39 28.33 -12.90
N LEU A 30 11.43 27.54 -12.41
CA LEU A 30 10.07 27.97 -12.10
C LEU A 30 9.87 27.99 -10.58
N VAL A 31 9.39 29.11 -10.06
CA VAL A 31 9.03 29.25 -8.64
C VAL A 31 7.55 29.58 -8.55
N VAL A 32 6.81 28.78 -7.78
CA VAL A 32 5.38 28.95 -7.54
C VAL A 32 5.15 29.07 -6.03
N GLN A 33 4.64 30.21 -5.59
CA GLN A 33 4.37 30.48 -4.18
C GLN A 33 2.89 30.81 -3.99
N GLY A 34 2.32 30.39 -2.85
CA GLY A 34 0.94 30.74 -2.50
C GLY A 34 -0.09 30.29 -3.54
N PHE A 35 0.14 29.14 -4.17
CA PHE A 35 -0.68 28.68 -5.27
C PHE A 35 -2.08 28.28 -4.82
N ASP A 36 -3.04 28.48 -5.71
CA ASP A 36 -4.38 27.91 -5.62
C ASP A 36 -4.78 27.43 -7.02
N ASN A 37 -4.88 26.12 -7.20
CA ASN A 37 -5.28 25.44 -8.43
C ASN A 37 -4.37 25.78 -9.64
N VAL A 38 -3.15 25.24 -9.60
CA VAL A 38 -2.15 25.39 -10.68
C VAL A 38 -2.02 24.10 -11.48
N GLY A 39 -2.08 24.19 -12.80
CA GLY A 39 -1.82 23.07 -13.72
C GLY A 39 -0.63 23.37 -14.62
N LEU A 40 0.29 22.42 -14.74
CA LEU A 40 1.42 22.43 -15.67
C LEU A 40 1.33 21.19 -16.56
N HIS A 41 1.20 21.39 -17.86
CA HIS A 41 0.92 20.33 -18.83
C HIS A 41 1.99 20.29 -19.92
N GLY A 42 2.70 19.17 -20.05
CA GLY A 42 3.72 18.96 -21.09
C GLY A 42 4.91 19.92 -20.98
N THR A 43 5.10 20.55 -19.82
CA THR A 43 6.11 21.58 -19.61
C THR A 43 7.50 20.96 -19.42
N ASN A 44 8.52 21.45 -20.12
CA ASN A 44 9.91 21.09 -19.82
C ASN A 44 10.59 22.20 -19.02
N ILE A 45 11.35 21.86 -17.97
CA ILE A 45 12.18 22.79 -17.22
C ILE A 45 13.61 22.23 -17.17
N SER A 46 14.61 23.00 -17.59
CA SER A 46 15.99 22.48 -17.60
C SER A 46 17.07 23.51 -17.31
N GLY A 47 18.11 23.12 -16.56
CA GLY A 47 19.38 23.87 -16.50
C GLY A 47 19.56 24.89 -15.40
N ALA A 48 18.62 24.96 -14.44
CA ALA A 48 18.69 25.91 -13.33
C ALA A 48 19.89 25.59 -12.44
N VAL A 49 20.52 26.64 -11.87
CA VAL A 49 21.73 26.47 -11.04
C VAL A 49 21.41 25.82 -9.69
N ASN A 50 20.24 26.11 -9.13
CA ASN A 50 19.77 25.56 -7.87
C ASN A 50 18.53 24.69 -8.11
N ASP A 51 17.33 25.29 -8.07
CA ASP A 51 16.06 24.54 -8.15
C ASP A 51 15.46 24.69 -9.54
N CYS A 52 15.19 23.59 -10.24
CA CYS A 52 14.44 23.70 -11.50
C CYS A 52 12.99 24.07 -11.23
N PHE A 53 12.34 23.40 -10.28
CA PHE A 53 10.97 23.68 -9.91
C PHE A 53 10.83 23.79 -8.40
N GLN A 54 10.47 24.97 -7.92
CA GLN A 54 10.26 25.23 -6.51
C GLN A 54 8.78 25.54 -6.25
N LEU A 55 8.18 24.87 -5.26
CA LEU A 55 6.86 25.20 -4.75
C LEU A 55 6.91 25.49 -3.26
N SER A 56 6.24 26.57 -2.87
CA SER A 56 6.01 26.89 -1.48
C SER A 56 4.54 27.24 -1.25
N GLY A 57 4.08 27.09 -0.01
CA GLY A 57 2.87 27.75 0.47
C GLY A 57 2.97 29.28 0.43
N MET A 58 2.11 29.93 1.20
CA MET A 58 2.14 31.39 1.40
C MET A 58 2.79 31.70 2.75
N ASP A 59 3.72 32.66 2.76
CA ASP A 59 4.26 33.24 3.99
C ASP A 59 3.10 33.65 4.92
N ALA A 60 3.00 33.03 6.11
CA ALA A 60 1.98 33.23 7.17
C ALA A 60 0.96 32.09 7.38
N GLY A 61 1.29 30.85 7.00
CA GLY A 61 0.50 29.67 7.39
C GLY A 61 -0.76 29.45 6.53
N ALA A 62 -0.85 30.15 5.41
CA ALA A 62 -1.79 29.81 4.34
C ALA A 62 -1.12 28.78 3.42
N PHE A 63 -1.80 27.66 3.21
CA PHE A 63 -1.25 26.58 2.38
C PHE A 63 -1.44 26.89 0.89
N GLY A 64 -0.49 26.45 0.07
CA GLY A 64 -0.70 26.35 -1.37
C GLY A 64 -1.60 25.15 -1.67
N SER A 65 -2.73 25.36 -2.33
CA SER A 65 -3.75 24.35 -2.59
C SER A 65 -3.77 23.90 -4.04
N GLU A 66 -3.66 22.59 -4.27
CA GLU A 66 -3.88 21.95 -5.57
C GLU A 66 -2.88 22.40 -6.65
N MET A 67 -1.89 21.54 -6.90
CA MET A 67 -1.03 21.66 -8.08
C MET A 67 -1.01 20.33 -8.83
N THR A 68 -1.15 20.37 -10.15
CA THR A 68 -1.04 19.18 -11.00
C THR A 68 0.02 19.39 -12.08
N TRP A 69 0.94 18.43 -12.18
CA TRP A 69 1.87 18.28 -13.30
C TRP A 69 1.51 17.03 -14.10
N ASP A 70 1.25 17.20 -15.39
CA ASP A 70 0.87 16.11 -16.29
C ASP A 70 1.36 16.35 -17.74
N GLY A 71 0.93 15.50 -18.67
CA GLY A 71 1.28 15.64 -20.09
C GLY A 71 2.72 15.25 -20.46
N GLY A 72 3.46 14.56 -19.58
CA GLY A 72 4.76 13.97 -19.91
C GLY A 72 5.98 14.91 -19.89
N GLY A 73 5.80 16.14 -19.39
CA GLY A 73 6.87 17.14 -19.28
C GLY A 73 8.06 16.70 -18.42
N GLN A 74 9.26 17.21 -18.72
CA GLN A 74 10.51 16.80 -18.10
C GLN A 74 11.19 17.94 -17.31
N ILE A 75 11.65 17.64 -16.09
CA ILE A 75 12.45 18.52 -15.24
C ILE A 75 13.87 17.96 -15.19
N VAL A 76 14.83 18.58 -15.88
CA VAL A 76 16.13 17.94 -16.09
C VAL A 76 17.32 18.85 -15.85
N GLN A 77 18.45 18.26 -15.49
CA GLN A 77 19.75 18.95 -15.49
C GLN A 77 19.83 20.14 -14.53
N CYS A 78 19.25 19.97 -13.34
CA CYS A 78 19.23 20.96 -12.27
C CYS A 78 20.52 20.85 -11.44
N GLY A 79 21.07 21.97 -10.99
CA GLY A 79 22.29 21.96 -10.19
C GLY A 79 22.09 21.34 -8.81
N HIS A 80 20.94 21.60 -8.18
CA HIS A 80 20.62 21.04 -6.87
C HIS A 80 19.33 20.20 -6.89
N PHE A 81 18.16 20.83 -6.91
CA PHE A 81 16.87 20.14 -6.80
C PHE A 81 16.12 20.14 -8.13
N GLY A 82 15.59 18.98 -8.52
CA GLY A 82 14.64 18.90 -9.61
C GLY A 82 13.34 19.58 -9.22
N VAL A 83 12.68 19.01 -8.22
CA VAL A 83 11.50 19.55 -7.55
C VAL A 83 11.84 19.81 -6.09
N HIS A 84 11.56 21.02 -5.61
CA HIS A 84 11.75 21.41 -4.22
C HIS A 84 10.40 21.88 -3.65
N LEU A 85 9.85 21.09 -2.73
CA LEU A 85 8.65 21.41 -1.96
C LEU A 85 9.09 21.98 -0.62
N THR A 86 9.03 23.30 -0.50
CA THR A 86 9.76 24.05 0.54
C THR A 86 8.91 24.39 1.77
N GLY A 87 7.81 23.67 1.96
CA GLY A 87 6.85 23.85 3.04
C GLY A 87 5.52 24.44 2.60
N GLY A 88 4.47 24.13 3.36
CA GLY A 88 3.12 24.69 3.20
C GLY A 88 2.38 24.27 1.93
N THR A 89 2.84 23.24 1.22
CA THR A 89 2.17 22.75 0.01
C THR A 89 1.12 21.69 0.35
N GLY A 90 -0.05 21.71 -0.30
CA GLY A 90 -1.09 20.68 -0.17
C GLY A 90 -1.75 20.36 -1.51
N GLY A 91 -2.13 19.09 -1.69
CA GLY A 91 -2.72 18.62 -2.94
C GLY A 91 -1.78 18.69 -4.16
N VAL A 92 -0.47 18.49 -3.98
CA VAL A 92 0.50 18.48 -5.08
C VAL A 92 0.50 17.11 -5.77
N LYS A 93 0.33 17.08 -7.09
CA LYS A 93 0.16 15.85 -7.88
C LYS A 93 1.08 15.87 -9.09
N PHE A 94 1.98 14.90 -9.17
CA PHE A 94 2.77 14.62 -10.36
C PHE A 94 2.22 13.37 -11.02
N MET A 95 1.46 13.54 -12.10
CA MET A 95 0.72 12.47 -12.76
C MET A 95 1.57 11.76 -13.81
N SER A 96 2.26 12.52 -14.67
CA SER A 96 3.12 11.98 -15.72
C SER A 96 4.29 12.90 -16.05
N GLY A 97 5.38 12.33 -16.56
CA GLY A 97 6.60 13.06 -16.90
C GLY A 97 7.78 12.58 -16.07
N GLY A 98 8.71 13.48 -15.74
CA GLY A 98 9.80 13.05 -14.88
C GLY A 98 10.78 14.11 -14.46
N VAL A 99 11.62 13.71 -13.50
CA VAL A 99 12.75 14.48 -13.00
C VAL A 99 14.02 13.68 -13.23
N SER A 100 15.04 14.28 -13.85
CA SER A 100 16.33 13.60 -13.97
C SER A 100 17.56 14.49 -13.93
N LEU A 101 18.71 13.86 -13.64
CA LEU A 101 20.02 14.49 -13.67
C LEU A 101 20.20 15.66 -12.68
N ALA A 102 19.39 15.74 -11.61
CA ALA A 102 19.58 16.66 -10.50
C ALA A 102 20.48 16.04 -9.40
N SER A 103 20.84 16.81 -8.36
CA SER A 103 21.46 16.24 -7.16
C SER A 103 20.42 15.45 -6.37
N PHE A 104 19.25 16.05 -6.17
CA PHE A 104 18.08 15.41 -5.59
C PHE A 104 16.91 15.57 -6.56
N GLY A 105 16.17 14.49 -6.81
CA GLY A 105 15.04 14.52 -7.73
C GLY A 105 13.88 15.33 -7.14
N VAL A 106 13.24 14.80 -6.10
CA VAL A 106 12.18 15.49 -5.35
C VAL A 106 12.63 15.66 -3.90
N TRP A 107 12.70 16.91 -3.43
CA TRP A 107 13.07 17.25 -2.06
C TRP A 107 11.88 17.86 -1.32
N PHE A 108 11.59 17.34 -0.12
CA PHE A 108 10.65 17.94 0.84
C PHE A 108 11.41 18.59 1.99
N SER A 109 11.28 19.91 2.12
CA SER A 109 11.83 20.72 3.21
C SER A 109 10.74 21.62 3.81
N THR A 110 11.08 22.42 4.82
CA THR A 110 10.20 23.49 5.32
C THR A 110 10.90 24.85 5.38
N ASP A 111 12.02 24.97 4.64
CA ASP A 111 13.00 26.05 4.79
C ASP A 111 12.44 27.42 4.42
N LEU A 112 11.45 27.47 3.51
CA LEU A 112 10.90 28.74 3.00
C LEU A 112 9.50 29.06 3.51
N ASP A 113 8.82 28.15 4.21
CA ASP A 113 7.51 28.42 4.83
C ASP A 113 7.50 28.14 6.34
N ARG A 114 8.56 28.58 7.03
CA ARG A 114 8.64 28.67 8.51
C ARG A 114 8.26 27.39 9.26
N GLY A 115 8.64 26.22 8.74
CA GLY A 115 8.30 24.94 9.38
C GLY A 115 6.93 24.37 9.01
N ALA A 116 6.18 25.00 8.10
CA ALA A 116 4.90 24.46 7.64
C ALA A 116 5.13 23.20 6.81
N ILE A 117 4.55 22.07 7.25
CA ILE A 117 4.72 20.78 6.58
C ILE A 117 4.10 20.77 5.17
N ASN A 118 4.66 19.94 4.29
CA ASN A 118 4.07 19.59 3.00
C ASN A 118 2.98 18.54 3.24
N ARG A 119 1.71 18.94 3.16
CA ARG A 119 0.56 18.18 3.67
C ARG A 119 0.24 16.95 2.83
N GLU A 120 0.07 17.10 1.53
CA GLU A 120 -0.22 15.99 0.62
C GLU A 120 0.56 16.11 -0.68
N THR A 121 1.25 15.03 -1.06
CA THR A 121 1.92 14.91 -2.35
C THR A 121 1.67 13.53 -2.95
N TYR A 122 1.32 13.51 -4.23
CA TYR A 122 1.07 12.31 -5.02
C TYR A 122 2.08 12.21 -6.17
N LEU A 123 2.74 11.07 -6.27
CA LEU A 123 3.60 10.67 -7.38
C LEU A 123 2.92 9.49 -8.10
N GLY A 124 2.46 9.75 -9.32
CA GLY A 124 1.78 8.76 -10.16
C GLY A 124 2.74 7.80 -10.85
N ALA A 125 2.17 6.72 -11.41
CA ALA A 125 2.93 5.66 -12.05
C ALA A 125 3.70 6.10 -13.30
N GLU A 126 3.22 7.14 -13.97
CA GLU A 126 3.85 7.68 -15.18
C GLU A 126 4.83 8.83 -14.88
N PHE A 127 5.05 9.15 -13.60
CA PHE A 127 6.04 10.12 -13.18
C PHE A 127 7.31 9.43 -12.68
N SER A 128 8.41 9.61 -13.41
CA SER A 128 9.70 8.98 -13.09
C SER A 128 10.69 9.97 -12.49
N VAL A 129 11.34 9.59 -11.39
CA VAL A 129 12.46 10.32 -10.80
C VAL A 129 13.72 9.51 -11.03
N ASP A 130 14.63 9.91 -11.92
CA ASP A 130 15.71 9.03 -12.37
C ASP A 130 17.07 9.73 -12.47
N SER A 131 18.15 8.96 -12.36
CA SER A 131 19.53 9.38 -12.68
C SER A 131 20.02 10.58 -11.86
N ASN A 132 19.45 10.79 -10.67
CA ASN A 132 19.87 11.84 -9.75
C ASN A 132 21.15 11.42 -9.03
N SER A 133 22.08 12.35 -8.78
CA SER A 133 23.41 11.99 -8.29
C SER A 133 23.49 11.67 -6.80
N ASN A 134 22.50 12.09 -5.99
CA ASN A 134 22.45 11.75 -4.56
C ASN A 134 21.22 10.93 -4.19
N LYS A 135 20.01 11.49 -4.35
CA LYS A 135 18.76 10.82 -4.00
C LYS A 135 17.71 11.01 -5.08
N GLY A 136 16.85 10.02 -5.26
CA GLY A 136 15.65 10.19 -6.07
C GLY A 136 14.65 11.09 -5.33
N VAL A 137 14.04 10.57 -4.28
CA VAL A 137 13.09 11.29 -3.43
C VAL A 137 13.66 11.39 -2.02
N PHE A 138 13.70 12.59 -1.45
CA PHE A 138 14.25 12.87 -0.13
C PHE A 138 13.30 13.75 0.67
N ALA A 139 12.97 13.35 1.89
CA ALA A 139 12.19 14.15 2.81
C ALA A 139 12.96 14.40 4.11
N ASP A 140 13.20 15.67 4.42
CA ASP A 140 13.79 16.10 5.69
C ASP A 140 12.89 15.74 6.86
N ALA A 141 13.45 15.75 8.07
CA ALA A 141 12.70 15.42 9.27
C ALA A 141 11.56 16.42 9.53
N ASN A 142 10.38 15.92 9.88
CA ASN A 142 9.16 16.69 10.19
C ASN A 142 8.72 17.66 9.07
N THR A 143 8.89 17.28 7.81
CA THR A 143 8.54 18.11 6.64
C THR A 143 7.38 17.56 5.83
N LEU A 144 6.97 16.31 6.09
CA LEU A 144 5.99 15.58 5.32
C LEU A 144 4.76 15.27 6.15
N GLY A 145 3.56 15.53 5.61
CA GLY A 145 2.30 14.96 6.07
C GLY A 145 2.03 13.63 5.39
N PHE A 146 1.66 13.66 4.11
CA PHE A 146 1.32 12.48 3.31
C PHE A 146 2.07 12.45 1.99
N LEU A 147 2.77 11.35 1.74
CA LEU A 147 3.34 11.01 0.44
C LEU A 147 2.65 9.76 -0.08
N PHE A 148 2.06 9.86 -1.27
CA PHE A 148 1.50 8.74 -2.01
C PHE A 148 2.35 8.50 -3.25
N CYS A 149 2.96 7.33 -3.34
CA CYS A 149 3.65 6.85 -4.53
C CYS A 149 2.92 5.58 -5.01
N GLU A 150 2.16 5.71 -6.10
CA GLU A 150 1.38 4.61 -6.67
C GLU A 150 1.95 4.26 -8.04
N GLY A 151 2.63 3.12 -8.15
CA GLY A 151 3.37 2.71 -9.35
C GLY A 151 4.60 3.56 -9.66
N CYS A 152 4.93 4.55 -8.82
CA CYS A 152 5.94 5.55 -9.16
C CYS A 152 7.33 4.94 -9.30
N TRP A 153 8.14 5.54 -10.17
CA TRP A 153 9.52 5.12 -10.43
C TRP A 153 10.51 6.07 -9.77
N SER A 154 11.46 5.55 -9.00
CA SER A 154 12.60 6.31 -8.48
C SER A 154 13.92 5.58 -8.72
N ALA A 155 14.94 6.32 -9.13
CA ALA A 155 16.28 5.82 -9.31
C ALA A 155 17.30 6.92 -9.03
N SER A 156 18.43 6.52 -8.43
CA SER A 156 19.53 7.43 -8.14
C SER A 156 20.88 6.72 -8.30
N ASN A 157 21.91 7.53 -8.58
CA ASN A 157 23.30 7.11 -8.57
C ASN A 157 23.99 7.31 -7.21
N GLY A 158 23.26 7.87 -6.24
CA GLY A 158 23.78 8.10 -4.90
C GLY A 158 23.20 7.12 -3.89
N SER A 159 22.94 7.61 -2.69
CA SER A 159 22.80 6.75 -1.52
C SER A 159 21.40 6.17 -1.31
N ALA A 160 20.34 6.69 -1.96
CA ALA A 160 19.04 6.02 -1.96
C ALA A 160 18.07 6.45 -3.07
N GLY A 161 17.19 5.55 -3.51
CA GLY A 161 16.07 5.89 -4.39
C GLY A 161 14.98 6.70 -3.66
N PHE A 162 14.59 6.25 -2.47
CA PHE A 162 13.73 6.97 -1.54
C PHE A 162 14.43 7.09 -0.18
N ASP A 163 14.48 8.27 0.43
CA ASP A 163 15.04 8.49 1.77
C ASP A 163 14.10 9.39 2.56
N ILE A 164 13.31 8.77 3.42
CA ILE A 164 12.26 9.40 4.21
C ILE A 164 12.74 9.46 5.67
N ARG A 165 13.17 10.65 6.10
CA ARG A 165 13.64 10.89 7.48
C ARG A 165 12.47 10.89 8.47
N ALA A 166 12.76 10.94 9.77
CA ALA A 166 11.74 10.88 10.82
C ALA A 166 10.69 11.99 10.65
N GLN A 167 9.40 11.62 10.67
CA GLN A 167 8.29 12.56 10.49
C GLN A 167 7.44 12.67 11.75
N SER A 168 6.66 13.76 11.83
CA SER A 168 5.73 13.99 12.93
C SER A 168 4.68 12.87 13.02
N PRO A 169 4.17 12.55 14.23
CA PRO A 169 3.08 11.60 14.39
C PRO A 169 1.87 11.97 13.53
N GLY A 170 1.27 10.96 12.88
CA GLY A 170 0.15 11.14 11.93
C GLY A 170 0.59 11.31 10.48
N SER A 171 1.89 11.48 10.21
CA SER A 171 2.43 11.50 8.85
C SER A 171 2.54 10.07 8.29
N LEU A 172 2.44 9.92 6.97
CA LEU A 172 2.56 8.62 6.30
C LEU A 172 3.19 8.78 4.92
N ALA A 173 4.25 8.03 4.66
CA ALA A 173 4.67 7.75 3.28
C ALA A 173 4.17 6.36 2.86
N ARG A 174 3.33 6.34 1.83
CA ARG A 174 2.68 5.14 1.29
C ARG A 174 3.19 4.85 -0.11
N PHE A 175 3.73 3.65 -0.28
CA PHE A 175 4.22 3.12 -1.54
C PHE A 175 3.33 1.94 -1.96
N VAL A 176 2.71 2.02 -3.14
CA VAL A 176 1.89 0.94 -3.70
C VAL A 176 2.43 0.59 -5.07
N GLY A 177 2.96 -0.61 -5.25
CA GLY A 177 3.53 -1.02 -6.55
C GLY A 177 4.71 -0.15 -7.02
N ALA A 178 5.40 0.55 -6.11
CA ALA A 178 6.48 1.46 -6.45
C ALA A 178 7.71 0.72 -7.00
N HIS A 179 8.46 1.36 -7.87
CA HIS A 179 9.71 0.82 -8.42
C HIS A 179 10.89 1.71 -8.03
N SER A 180 11.84 1.16 -7.28
CA SER A 180 13.10 1.81 -6.92
C SER A 180 14.28 1.06 -7.52
N TYR A 181 15.17 1.74 -8.23
CA TYR A 181 16.42 1.18 -8.74
C TYR A 181 17.59 2.08 -8.33
N ASN A 182 18.31 1.72 -7.28
CA ASN A 182 19.37 2.56 -6.74
C ASN A 182 20.77 1.97 -6.99
N ASN A 183 21.65 2.76 -7.61
CA ASN A 183 22.98 2.30 -8.03
C ASN A 183 24.08 2.48 -6.95
N GLY A 184 23.83 3.24 -5.88
CA GLY A 184 24.84 3.60 -4.87
C GLY A 184 24.43 3.41 -3.41
N GLY A 185 23.43 2.59 -3.11
CA GLY A 185 22.92 2.38 -1.75
C GLY A 185 21.53 1.78 -1.72
N ASP A 186 20.70 2.17 -0.75
CA ASP A 186 19.41 1.52 -0.50
C ASP A 186 18.31 1.89 -1.54
N GLY A 187 17.37 0.98 -1.81
CA GLY A 187 16.18 1.29 -2.61
C GLY A 187 15.24 2.27 -1.88
N LEU A 188 14.94 1.97 -0.62
CA LEU A 188 14.19 2.81 0.32
C LEU A 188 14.91 2.85 1.67
N VAL A 189 15.15 4.05 2.19
CA VAL A 189 15.55 4.30 3.57
C VAL A 189 14.38 4.95 4.30
N SER A 190 13.98 4.38 5.43
CA SER A 190 12.88 4.90 6.25
C SER A 190 13.31 5.06 7.71
N LEU A 191 13.15 6.28 8.23
CA LEU A 191 13.12 6.59 9.66
C LEU A 191 11.72 7.06 10.12
N ALA A 192 10.72 6.98 9.23
CA ALA A 192 9.37 7.51 9.43
C ALA A 192 8.32 6.41 9.65
N HIS A 193 7.06 6.83 9.76
CA HIS A 193 5.90 5.97 9.58
C HIS A 193 5.70 5.67 8.08
N THR A 194 5.98 4.45 7.65
CA THR A 194 5.90 4.04 6.24
C THR A 194 4.99 2.84 6.03
N LYS A 195 4.29 2.84 4.90
CA LYS A 195 3.52 1.68 4.43
C LYS A 195 3.96 1.33 3.01
N VAL A 196 4.39 0.09 2.81
CA VAL A 196 4.73 -0.45 1.50
C VAL A 196 3.76 -1.58 1.18
N THR A 197 3.15 -1.52 0.00
CA THR A 197 2.19 -2.53 -0.51
C THR A 197 2.58 -2.90 -1.93
N GLY A 198 3.38 -3.96 -2.06
CA GLY A 198 3.99 -4.38 -3.33
C GLY A 198 5.01 -3.38 -3.88
N GLY A 199 5.53 -3.69 -5.07
CA GLY A 199 6.57 -2.91 -5.74
C GLY A 199 7.88 -3.67 -5.88
N SER A 200 8.91 -3.01 -6.41
CA SER A 200 10.25 -3.55 -6.57
C SER A 200 11.26 -2.54 -6.07
N PHE A 201 11.93 -2.85 -4.97
CA PHE A 201 12.97 -1.99 -4.41
C PHE A 201 14.32 -2.68 -4.59
N ILE A 202 15.07 -2.20 -5.58
CA ILE A 202 16.24 -2.86 -6.10
C ILE A 202 17.48 -2.02 -5.83
N GLU A 203 18.45 -2.63 -5.17
CA GLU A 203 19.83 -2.16 -5.18
C GLU A 203 20.53 -2.77 -6.41
N ASN A 204 21.15 -1.92 -7.22
CA ASN A 204 21.89 -2.30 -8.44
C ASN A 204 23.40 -1.97 -8.31
N GLY A 205 23.87 -1.82 -7.07
CA GLY A 205 25.22 -2.14 -6.58
C GLY A 205 26.42 -1.77 -7.44
N ARG A 206 26.51 -0.53 -7.94
CA ARG A 206 27.69 -0.08 -8.69
C ARG A 206 28.83 0.42 -7.80
N THR A 207 28.53 1.01 -6.62
CA THR A 207 29.56 1.72 -5.82
C THR A 207 29.63 1.34 -4.34
N THR A 208 28.57 0.83 -3.72
CA THR A 208 28.46 0.62 -2.26
C THR A 208 27.40 -0.44 -1.96
N SER A 209 27.57 -1.21 -0.89
CA SER A 209 26.55 -2.18 -0.43
C SER A 209 25.30 -1.44 0.07
N GLY A 210 24.12 -1.85 -0.39
CA GLY A 210 22.83 -1.35 0.07
C GLY A 210 21.77 -2.44 0.17
N ASN A 211 20.60 -2.08 0.69
CA ASN A 211 19.44 -2.94 0.87
C ASN A 211 18.31 -2.54 -0.08
N GLY A 212 17.38 -3.46 -0.36
CA GLY A 212 16.14 -3.09 -1.04
C GLY A 212 15.36 -2.08 -0.19
N ILE A 213 15.06 -2.44 1.05
CA ILE A 213 14.42 -1.58 2.05
C ILE A 213 15.27 -1.58 3.32
N ASN A 214 15.63 -0.39 3.81
CA ASN A 214 16.36 -0.15 5.04
C ASN A 214 15.46 0.63 6.02
N ILE A 215 15.03 -0.04 7.09
CA ILE A 215 14.31 0.58 8.21
C ILE A 215 15.33 0.90 9.31
N ALA A 216 15.73 2.16 9.37
CA ALA A 216 16.71 2.65 10.35
C ALA A 216 16.04 3.30 11.59
N GLY A 217 14.73 3.53 11.54
CA GLY A 217 13.93 4.10 12.63
C GLY A 217 12.44 4.19 12.28
N GLY A 218 11.63 4.72 13.20
CA GLY A 218 10.18 4.89 12.97
C GLY A 218 9.40 3.58 13.00
N SER A 219 8.30 3.50 12.24
CA SER A 219 7.52 2.27 12.11
C SER A 219 7.21 1.95 10.65
N ALA A 220 7.40 0.72 10.22
CA ALA A 220 7.07 0.30 8.86
C ALA A 220 6.05 -0.84 8.84
N VAL A 221 5.08 -0.76 7.92
CA VAL A 221 4.23 -1.89 7.53
C VAL A 221 4.59 -2.26 6.10
N ILE A 222 5.09 -3.49 5.90
CA ILE A 222 5.56 -3.96 4.60
C ILE A 222 4.72 -5.17 4.20
N ASP A 223 4.01 -5.07 3.08
CA ASP A 223 3.13 -6.11 2.56
C ASP A 223 3.36 -6.32 1.04
N GLY A 224 3.28 -7.55 0.56
CA GLY A 224 3.42 -7.92 -0.86
C GLY A 224 4.83 -8.33 -1.31
N SER A 225 4.99 -8.60 -2.61
CA SER A 225 6.24 -9.03 -3.25
C SER A 225 6.30 -8.55 -4.72
N PRO A 226 7.51 -8.41 -5.34
CA PRO A 226 8.83 -8.80 -4.84
C PRO A 226 9.76 -7.65 -4.37
N PHE A 227 10.37 -7.81 -3.19
CA PHE A 227 11.43 -6.92 -2.68
C PHE A 227 12.81 -7.45 -3.09
N LEU A 228 13.22 -7.14 -4.32
CA LEU A 228 14.37 -7.76 -4.97
C LEU A 228 15.69 -7.17 -4.47
N ALA A 229 16.49 -7.93 -3.72
CA ALA A 229 17.93 -7.70 -3.69
C ALA A 229 18.57 -8.58 -4.75
N ARG A 230 19.12 -7.99 -5.82
CA ARG A 230 20.05 -8.72 -6.68
C ARG A 230 21.31 -7.93 -6.90
N ASN A 231 22.17 -8.00 -5.89
CA ASN A 231 23.58 -7.80 -6.09
C ASN A 231 24.16 -9.00 -6.86
N LYS A 232 24.28 -8.87 -8.20
CA LYS A 232 25.20 -9.70 -8.99
C LYS A 232 26.44 -8.92 -9.44
N ALA A 233 26.52 -7.63 -9.15
CA ALA A 233 27.53 -6.73 -9.73
C ALA A 233 28.68 -6.36 -8.78
N SER A 234 28.50 -6.40 -7.46
CA SER A 234 29.53 -6.09 -6.48
C SER A 234 29.59 -7.12 -5.35
N LYS A 235 30.80 -7.40 -4.85
CA LYS A 235 31.08 -8.44 -3.86
C LYS A 235 30.52 -8.16 -2.44
N GLY A 236 29.59 -7.21 -2.27
CA GLY A 236 29.09 -6.72 -0.98
C GLY A 236 27.67 -7.18 -0.68
N GLY A 237 27.49 -7.99 0.37
CA GLY A 237 26.19 -8.51 0.80
C GLY A 237 25.24 -7.42 1.29
N GLY A 238 24.06 -7.33 0.67
CA GLY A 238 22.93 -6.49 1.08
C GLY A 238 21.67 -7.34 1.29
N TYR A 239 20.71 -6.81 2.04
CA TYR A 239 19.45 -7.49 2.35
C TYR A 239 18.30 -6.99 1.46
N GLY A 240 17.30 -7.85 1.23
CA GLY A 240 16.02 -7.40 0.64
C GLY A 240 15.34 -6.41 1.56
N ILE A 241 15.29 -6.74 2.86
CA ILE A 241 14.83 -5.86 3.93
C ILE A 241 15.85 -5.92 5.07
N ALA A 242 16.33 -4.76 5.53
CA ALA A 242 17.15 -4.62 6.72
C ALA A 242 16.45 -3.74 7.75
N VAL A 243 16.33 -4.25 8.98
CA VAL A 243 15.75 -3.51 10.11
C VAL A 243 16.84 -3.27 11.14
N HIS A 244 17.36 -2.05 11.17
CA HIS A 244 18.41 -1.61 12.09
C HIS A 244 17.85 -0.85 13.31
N GLY A 245 16.63 -0.31 13.19
CA GLY A 245 15.95 0.40 14.28
C GLY A 245 14.45 0.53 14.01
N GLY A 246 13.69 1.00 15.01
CA GLY A 246 12.23 1.18 14.89
C GLY A 246 11.41 -0.09 15.12
N SER A 247 10.16 -0.09 14.65
CA SER A 247 9.25 -1.24 14.68
C SER A 247 8.79 -1.62 13.28
N VAL A 248 8.73 -2.91 12.98
CA VAL A 248 8.31 -3.39 11.65
C VAL A 248 7.24 -4.45 11.81
N ILE A 249 6.18 -4.30 11.02
CA ILE A 249 5.15 -5.31 10.80
C ILE A 249 5.33 -5.82 9.37
N LEU A 250 5.70 -7.10 9.25
CA LEU A 250 5.79 -7.79 7.97
C LEU A 250 4.48 -8.54 7.71
N GLY A 251 3.80 -8.19 6.62
CA GLY A 251 2.66 -8.90 6.06
C GLY A 251 3.11 -10.13 5.27
N SER A 252 2.72 -10.21 3.99
CA SER A 252 3.06 -11.33 3.10
C SER A 252 4.49 -11.23 2.53
N TYR A 253 5.50 -11.40 3.39
CA TYR A 253 6.89 -11.47 2.96
C TYR A 253 7.29 -12.90 2.61
N ASP A 254 7.45 -13.20 1.32
CA ASP A 254 8.00 -14.47 0.85
C ASP A 254 9.49 -14.33 0.52
N ALA A 255 10.33 -14.80 1.44
CA ALA A 255 11.78 -14.89 1.26
C ALA A 255 12.20 -16.07 0.37
N SER A 256 11.30 -17.03 0.10
CA SER A 256 11.56 -18.27 -0.64
C SER A 256 11.31 -18.14 -2.14
N ALA A 257 10.54 -17.14 -2.58
CA ALA A 257 10.52 -16.75 -3.97
C ALA A 257 11.93 -16.31 -4.39
N ASN A 258 12.52 -17.00 -5.39
CA ASN A 258 13.89 -16.89 -5.94
C ASN A 258 14.37 -15.48 -6.38
N ALA A 259 13.67 -14.43 -5.98
CA ALA A 259 13.88 -13.06 -6.36
C ALA A 259 14.02 -12.12 -5.13
N SER A 260 13.38 -12.43 -4.00
CA SER A 260 13.47 -11.62 -2.77
C SER A 260 14.84 -11.78 -2.09
N GLY A 261 15.43 -10.67 -1.62
CA GLY A 261 16.69 -10.71 -0.87
C GLY A 261 16.54 -11.33 0.52
N PRO A 262 17.63 -11.61 1.25
CA PRO A 262 17.55 -12.05 2.64
C PRO A 262 16.94 -10.96 3.54
N LEU A 263 16.34 -11.34 4.67
CA LEU A 263 15.84 -10.43 5.71
C LEU A 263 16.86 -10.32 6.85
N TYR A 264 17.19 -9.10 7.26
CA TYR A 264 18.00 -8.82 8.46
C TYR A 264 17.18 -8.09 9.52
N THR A 265 17.28 -8.54 10.77
CA THR A 265 16.58 -7.93 11.90
C THR A 265 17.50 -7.76 13.10
N GLY A 266 17.84 -6.51 13.43
CA GLY A 266 18.50 -6.14 14.67
C GLY A 266 17.55 -5.85 15.84
N VAL A 267 16.23 -5.87 15.59
CA VAL A 267 15.15 -5.57 16.56
C VAL A 267 13.99 -6.57 16.40
N PRO A 268 13.13 -6.76 17.42
CA PRO A 268 11.98 -7.65 17.34
C PRO A 268 11.00 -7.25 16.24
N LEU A 269 10.55 -8.22 15.44
CA LEU A 269 9.48 -8.02 14.47
C LEU A 269 8.11 -8.16 15.14
N GLY A 270 7.19 -7.25 14.81
CA GLY A 270 5.78 -7.42 15.11
C GLY A 270 5.16 -8.43 14.13
N ARG A 271 4.36 -9.37 14.64
CA ARG A 271 3.52 -10.20 13.77
C ARG A 271 2.44 -9.33 13.12
N SER A 272 2.35 -9.35 11.79
CA SER A 272 1.14 -8.89 11.10
C SER A 272 -0.02 -9.75 11.55
N THR A 273 -1.00 -9.14 12.20
CA THR A 273 -2.33 -9.74 12.43
C THR A 273 -3.22 -9.66 11.20
N MET A 274 -2.70 -9.13 10.07
CA MET A 274 -3.36 -9.23 8.78
C MET A 274 -2.76 -10.40 8.00
N GLY A 275 -3.58 -11.41 7.76
CA GLY A 275 -3.23 -12.64 7.06
C GLY A 275 -2.59 -12.38 5.71
N SER A 276 -1.58 -13.19 5.41
CA SER A 276 -1.01 -13.29 4.07
C SER A 276 -2.12 -13.66 3.07
N PRO A 277 -2.29 -12.95 1.94
CA PRO A 277 -3.02 -13.52 0.81
C PRO A 277 -2.08 -14.54 0.16
N GLN A 278 -2.06 -15.76 0.69
CA GLN A 278 -1.59 -16.92 -0.07
C GLN A 278 -2.63 -17.21 -1.16
N ALA A 279 -2.16 -17.59 -2.35
CA ALA A 279 -2.97 -18.39 -3.27
C ALA A 279 -3.61 -19.55 -2.46
N PRO A 280 -4.92 -19.82 -2.62
CA PRO A 280 -5.70 -20.47 -1.58
C PRO A 280 -5.19 -21.89 -1.29
N ALA A 281 -4.59 -22.06 -0.11
CA ALA A 281 -4.34 -23.34 0.52
C ALA A 281 -5.17 -23.38 1.82
N PHE A 282 -6.10 -24.32 1.89
CA PHE A 282 -7.15 -24.42 2.90
C PHE A 282 -6.69 -25.14 4.17
N HIS A 283 -6.62 -24.47 5.32
CA HIS A 283 -6.48 -25.12 6.63
C HIS A 283 -7.17 -24.32 7.76
N ALA A 284 -7.99 -24.99 8.59
CA ALA A 284 -8.58 -24.42 9.79
C ALA A 284 -7.51 -24.24 10.89
N THR A 285 -7.48 -23.09 11.58
CA THR A 285 -6.34 -22.70 12.43
C THR A 285 -6.56 -22.68 13.93
N ASN A 286 -7.75 -22.89 14.50
CA ASN A 286 -7.94 -22.89 15.97
C ASN A 286 -9.07 -23.79 16.48
N ASP A 287 -8.95 -24.17 17.76
CA ASP A 287 -9.91 -24.95 18.54
C ASP A 287 -11.17 -24.12 18.89
N ALA A 288 -12.33 -24.76 18.95
CA ALA A 288 -13.67 -24.14 18.89
C ALA A 288 -14.09 -23.27 20.09
N ALA A 289 -13.18 -22.92 21.00
CA ALA A 289 -13.49 -22.30 22.30
C ALA A 289 -13.10 -20.82 22.45
N SER A 290 -12.33 -20.19 21.54
CA SER A 290 -11.71 -18.88 21.85
C SER A 290 -11.72 -17.80 20.76
N GLY A 291 -12.38 -17.96 19.61
CA GLY A 291 -12.41 -16.89 18.59
C GLY A 291 -13.40 -17.10 17.45
N TRP A 292 -13.67 -16.03 16.71
CA TRP A 292 -14.54 -16.03 15.54
C TRP A 292 -13.81 -16.58 14.32
N SER A 293 -14.40 -17.53 13.60
CA SER A 293 -13.90 -18.06 12.34
C SER A 293 -15.02 -18.16 11.30
N VAL A 294 -14.69 -17.93 10.03
CA VAL A 294 -15.53 -18.28 8.87
C VAL A 294 -14.82 -19.46 8.21
N ASP A 295 -15.42 -20.65 8.29
CA ASP A 295 -14.94 -21.87 7.64
C ASP A 295 -15.83 -22.21 6.45
N ALA A 296 -15.22 -22.31 5.26
CA ALA A 296 -15.88 -22.73 4.02
C ALA A 296 -15.14 -23.91 3.34
N SER A 297 -14.27 -24.60 4.07
CA SER A 297 -13.38 -25.64 3.52
C SER A 297 -14.05 -27.00 3.27
N THR A 298 -15.27 -27.22 3.78
CA THR A 298 -16.17 -28.30 3.32
C THR A 298 -17.57 -27.75 3.06
N ALA A 299 -17.80 -27.32 1.81
CA ALA A 299 -19.12 -26.96 1.31
C ALA A 299 -19.95 -28.22 1.02
N GLY A 300 -20.21 -29.06 2.04
CA GLY A 300 -21.15 -30.17 1.90
C GLY A 300 -21.00 -31.32 2.90
N THR A 301 -21.78 -31.27 3.99
CA THR A 301 -22.03 -32.45 4.84
C THR A 301 -23.30 -33.17 4.39
N PRO A 302 -23.23 -34.35 3.75
CA PRO A 302 -24.41 -35.11 3.40
C PRO A 302 -25.17 -35.56 4.65
N ILE A 303 -26.42 -35.17 4.77
CA ILE A 303 -27.33 -35.68 5.80
C ILE A 303 -28.18 -36.80 5.19
N ALA A 304 -28.09 -38.02 5.71
CA ALA A 304 -28.93 -39.13 5.26
C ALA A 304 -30.41 -38.91 5.61
N GLN A 305 -31.33 -39.61 4.94
CA GLN A 305 -32.75 -39.55 5.28
C GLN A 305 -32.98 -40.01 6.73
N GLY A 306 -33.75 -39.23 7.49
CA GLY A 306 -34.03 -39.48 8.90
C GLY A 306 -32.87 -39.11 9.84
N ALA A 307 -31.73 -38.66 9.32
CA ALA A 307 -30.61 -38.21 10.13
C ALA A 307 -30.75 -36.73 10.50
N THR A 308 -30.11 -36.38 11.61
CA THR A 308 -30.01 -35.02 12.13
C THR A 308 -28.54 -34.67 12.29
N LEU A 309 -28.16 -33.46 11.86
CA LEU A 309 -26.84 -32.91 12.09
C LEU A 309 -26.94 -31.77 13.10
N ALA A 310 -26.16 -31.84 14.18
CA ALA A 310 -26.00 -30.74 15.11
C ALA A 310 -25.09 -29.65 14.52
N ILE A 311 -25.48 -28.41 14.68
CA ILE A 311 -24.73 -27.22 14.28
C ILE A 311 -23.93 -26.73 15.49
N ALA A 312 -22.68 -26.32 15.26
CA ALA A 312 -21.82 -25.79 16.31
C ALA A 312 -22.47 -24.58 17.01
N PRO A 313 -22.41 -24.51 18.36
CA PRO A 313 -22.88 -23.36 19.11
C PRO A 313 -22.27 -22.03 18.62
N GLY A 314 -23.07 -20.96 18.56
CA GLY A 314 -22.61 -19.64 18.10
C GLY A 314 -22.69 -19.40 16.59
N SER A 315 -23.13 -20.39 15.81
CA SER A 315 -23.45 -20.23 14.38
C SER A 315 -24.72 -19.39 14.25
N GLY A 316 -24.62 -18.10 13.92
CA GLY A 316 -25.80 -17.23 13.84
C GLY A 316 -26.44 -17.11 12.46
N LYS A 317 -25.80 -17.65 11.42
CA LYS A 317 -26.33 -17.76 10.06
C LYS A 317 -25.86 -19.07 9.40
N ILE A 318 -26.75 -19.70 8.64
CA ILE A 318 -26.43 -20.87 7.81
C ILE A 318 -27.06 -20.72 6.42
N LEU A 319 -26.38 -21.27 5.40
CA LEU A 319 -26.88 -21.38 4.02
C LEU A 319 -26.96 -22.87 3.66
N LEU A 320 -28.13 -23.31 3.18
CA LEU A 320 -28.37 -24.69 2.81
C LEU A 320 -28.65 -24.80 1.32
N SER A 321 -28.15 -25.88 0.72
CA SER A 321 -28.47 -26.29 -0.64
C SER A 321 -28.87 -27.76 -0.64
N GLU A 322 -29.87 -28.13 -1.43
CA GLU A 322 -30.32 -29.51 -1.61
C GLU A 322 -29.97 -29.96 -3.03
N ASP A 323 -29.29 -31.09 -3.16
CA ASP A 323 -28.58 -31.46 -4.40
C ASP A 323 -29.50 -31.98 -5.52
N ARG A 324 -30.68 -32.53 -5.19
CA ARG A 324 -31.62 -33.12 -6.17
C ARG A 324 -32.39 -32.05 -6.95
N THR A 325 -32.87 -31.03 -6.25
CA THR A 325 -33.71 -29.98 -6.85
C THR A 325 -32.96 -28.66 -7.04
N GLY A 326 -31.77 -28.53 -6.44
CA GLY A 326 -31.04 -27.26 -6.40
C GLY A 326 -31.70 -26.21 -5.51
N ALA A 327 -32.64 -26.62 -4.65
CA ALA A 327 -33.28 -25.71 -3.70
C ALA A 327 -32.26 -25.14 -2.73
N THR A 328 -32.38 -23.87 -2.39
CA THR A 328 -31.49 -23.19 -1.44
C THR A 328 -32.28 -22.45 -0.37
N ALA A 329 -31.69 -22.30 0.81
CA ALA A 329 -32.30 -21.56 1.91
C ALA A 329 -31.28 -20.85 2.80
N GLU A 330 -31.68 -19.72 3.36
CA GLU A 330 -30.95 -18.98 4.38
C GLU A 330 -31.71 -19.01 5.71
N PHE A 331 -31.00 -19.36 6.79
CA PHE A 331 -31.54 -19.29 8.14
C PHE A 331 -30.69 -18.41 9.06
N LEU A 332 -31.36 -17.72 9.99
CA LEU A 332 -30.76 -17.08 11.15
C LEU A 332 -31.05 -17.91 12.40
N LEU A 333 -30.02 -18.16 13.20
CA LEU A 333 -30.09 -19.03 14.37
C LEU A 333 -29.65 -18.23 15.60
N GLY A 334 -30.52 -17.98 16.56
CA GLY A 334 -30.17 -17.15 17.71
C GLY A 334 -31.21 -17.19 18.80
N GLY A 335 -30.78 -17.03 20.05
CA GLY A 335 -31.73 -16.93 21.17
C GLY A 335 -32.59 -18.19 21.40
N GLY A 336 -32.17 -19.38 20.94
CA GLY A 336 -32.97 -20.61 20.95
C GLY A 336 -34.06 -20.64 19.87
N GLN A 337 -33.99 -19.71 18.92
CA GLN A 337 -34.95 -19.55 17.82
C GLN A 337 -34.26 -19.81 16.48
N VAL A 338 -35.05 -20.26 15.51
CA VAL A 338 -34.64 -20.46 14.12
C VAL A 338 -35.60 -19.71 13.22
N ALA A 339 -35.07 -18.80 12.39
CA ALA A 339 -35.85 -18.06 11.42
C ALA A 339 -35.39 -18.44 10.01
N LEU A 340 -36.32 -18.88 9.17
CA LEU A 340 -36.10 -18.99 7.73
C LEU A 340 -36.21 -17.58 7.12
N VAL A 341 -35.09 -17.04 6.63
CA VAL A 341 -35.02 -15.69 6.05
C VAL A 341 -35.53 -15.68 4.62
N GLY A 342 -35.19 -16.71 3.86
CA GLY A 342 -35.60 -16.86 2.46
C GLY A 342 -35.22 -18.22 1.92
N GLN A 343 -35.97 -18.69 0.91
CA GLN A 343 -35.64 -19.91 0.18
C GLN A 343 -35.99 -19.79 -1.30
N ALA A 344 -35.22 -20.46 -2.14
CA ALA A 344 -35.60 -20.81 -3.50
C ALA A 344 -36.10 -22.26 -3.51
N GLY A 345 -37.36 -22.46 -3.88
CA GLY A 345 -38.07 -23.74 -3.75
C GLY A 345 -38.95 -23.79 -2.50
N SER A 346 -39.37 -24.99 -2.08
CA SER A 346 -40.21 -25.18 -0.89
C SER A 346 -39.65 -26.23 0.07
N THR A 347 -38.41 -26.68 -0.12
CA THR A 347 -37.83 -27.86 0.52
C THR A 347 -37.48 -27.63 2.00
N PHE A 348 -37.30 -26.38 2.43
CA PHE A 348 -36.78 -26.05 3.75
C PHE A 348 -37.86 -25.46 4.68
N VAL A 349 -37.81 -25.84 5.97
CA VAL A 349 -38.73 -25.36 7.01
C VAL A 349 -37.98 -25.10 8.33
N ALA A 350 -38.42 -24.13 9.13
CA ALA A 350 -37.94 -23.93 10.49
C ALA A 350 -38.80 -24.75 11.47
N SER A 351 -38.48 -26.04 11.65
CA SER A 351 -39.26 -26.97 12.48
C SER A 351 -38.43 -28.18 12.91
N ASP A 352 -38.67 -28.65 14.13
CA ASP A 352 -38.14 -29.90 14.71
C ASP A 352 -38.87 -31.15 14.21
N LYS A 353 -39.99 -30.97 13.49
CA LYS A 353 -40.81 -32.02 12.89
C LYS A 353 -41.11 -31.70 11.42
N PRO A 354 -40.09 -31.67 10.55
CA PRO A 354 -40.31 -31.39 9.13
C PRO A 354 -41.24 -32.45 8.50
N PRO A 355 -42.27 -32.05 7.74
CA PRO A 355 -43.11 -32.98 7.00
C PRO A 355 -42.30 -33.88 6.05
N PRO A 356 -42.84 -35.05 5.64
CA PRO A 356 -42.20 -35.87 4.62
C PRO A 356 -41.89 -35.04 3.37
N GLY A 357 -40.67 -35.18 2.84
CA GLY A 357 -40.19 -34.39 1.71
C GLY A 357 -39.51 -33.06 2.09
N LYS A 358 -39.39 -32.71 3.37
CA LYS A 358 -38.80 -31.43 3.83
C LYS A 358 -37.52 -31.61 4.64
N ILE A 359 -36.73 -30.55 4.69
CA ILE A 359 -35.52 -30.42 5.53
C ILE A 359 -35.82 -29.37 6.60
N GLY A 360 -35.72 -29.75 7.87
CA GLY A 360 -36.00 -28.90 9.02
C GLY A 360 -34.73 -28.31 9.63
N VAL A 361 -34.74 -27.04 9.99
CA VAL A 361 -33.73 -26.43 10.87
C VAL A 361 -34.42 -26.03 12.17
N PHE A 362 -33.85 -26.39 13.32
CA PHE A 362 -34.51 -26.21 14.61
C PHE A 362 -33.53 -26.11 15.79
N TRP A 363 -34.02 -25.61 16.92
CA TRP A 363 -33.35 -25.67 18.22
C TRP A 363 -33.91 -26.85 19.02
N ASN A 364 -33.05 -27.74 19.52
CA ASN A 364 -33.48 -28.94 20.26
C ASN A 364 -33.44 -28.78 21.79
N GLY A 365 -33.16 -27.58 22.30
CA GLY A 365 -32.93 -27.32 23.72
C GLY A 365 -31.45 -27.24 24.13
N THR A 366 -30.54 -27.73 23.29
CA THR A 366 -29.08 -27.76 23.58
C THR A 366 -28.22 -27.28 22.41
N SER A 367 -28.62 -27.57 21.17
CA SER A 367 -27.94 -27.14 19.95
C SER A 367 -28.94 -26.83 18.84
N TYR A 368 -28.51 -26.03 17.86
CA TYR A 368 -29.22 -25.93 16.59
C TYR A 368 -28.96 -27.19 15.78
N SER A 369 -29.92 -27.62 14.97
CA SER A 369 -29.84 -28.88 14.22
C SER A 369 -30.51 -28.77 12.85
N VAL A 370 -30.01 -29.54 11.89
CA VAL A 370 -30.62 -29.75 10.57
C VAL A 370 -31.10 -31.20 10.50
N GLY A 371 -32.42 -31.42 10.39
CA GLY A 371 -33.05 -32.73 10.21
C GLY A 371 -33.48 -32.94 8.77
N ASN A 372 -33.11 -34.07 8.16
CA ASN A 372 -33.45 -34.36 6.78
C ASN A 372 -34.58 -35.39 6.65
N ASN A 373 -35.79 -34.95 6.31
CA ASN A 373 -36.92 -35.82 6.02
C ASN A 373 -37.29 -35.83 4.52
N SER A 374 -36.39 -35.35 3.65
CA SER A 374 -36.61 -35.20 2.20
C SER A 374 -36.18 -36.41 1.36
N GLY A 375 -35.40 -37.32 1.96
CA GLY A 375 -34.81 -38.45 1.24
C GLY A 375 -33.67 -38.05 0.29
N ALA A 376 -33.21 -36.80 0.31
CA ALA A 376 -32.21 -36.26 -0.60
C ALA A 376 -30.89 -35.90 0.10
N ARG A 377 -29.81 -35.72 -0.67
CA ARG A 377 -28.53 -35.27 -0.09
C ARG A 377 -28.59 -33.75 0.11
N VAL A 378 -28.30 -33.33 1.33
CA VAL A 378 -28.24 -31.91 1.69
C VAL A 378 -26.78 -31.50 1.74
N THR A 379 -26.45 -30.40 1.08
CA THR A 379 -25.14 -29.76 1.09
C THR A 379 -25.24 -28.50 1.94
N LEU A 380 -24.41 -28.42 2.98
CA LEU A 380 -24.42 -27.30 3.92
C LEU A 380 -23.27 -26.34 3.60
N GLY A 381 -23.59 -25.05 3.48
CA GLY A 381 -22.62 -23.96 3.43
C GLY A 381 -22.72 -23.12 4.71
N PHE A 382 -21.67 -23.09 5.51
CA PHE A 382 -21.63 -22.25 6.70
C PHE A 382 -21.17 -20.84 6.32
N ALA A 383 -21.95 -19.83 6.69
CA ALA A 383 -21.55 -18.43 6.63
C ALA A 383 -21.65 -17.87 8.06
N GLY A 384 -20.54 -17.91 8.80
CA GLY A 384 -20.51 -17.54 10.21
C GLY A 384 -20.73 -16.04 10.45
N VAL A 385 -21.94 -15.67 10.88
CA VAL A 385 -22.23 -14.40 11.57
C VAL A 385 -22.73 -14.81 12.95
N ARG A 386 -22.05 -14.51 14.09
CA ARG A 386 -22.69 -14.79 15.41
C ARG A 386 -23.91 -13.91 15.58
N VAL A 387 -24.86 -14.46 16.31
CA VAL A 387 -25.79 -13.70 17.15
C VAL A 387 -25.60 -14.11 18.62
N ARG A 388 -26.11 -13.31 19.55
CA ARG A 388 -25.99 -13.52 21.00
C ARG A 388 -26.42 -14.95 21.38
N ALA A 389 -25.64 -15.62 22.22
CA ALA A 389 -26.07 -16.87 22.84
C ALA A 389 -27.33 -16.60 23.68
N SER A 390 -28.38 -17.39 23.50
CA SER A 390 -29.36 -17.58 24.58
C SER A 390 -28.70 -18.38 25.69
N ASN A 391 -28.99 -17.98 26.92
CA ASN A 391 -28.58 -18.57 28.19
C ASN A 391 -28.31 -20.07 28.15
#